data_AF-A0A954D8B1-F1
#
_entry.id   AF-A0A954D8B1-F1
#
_cell.length_a   1.000
_cell.length_b   1.000
_cell.length_c   1.000
_cell.angle_alpha   90.00
_cell.angle_beta   90.00
_cell.angle_gamma   90.00
#
_symmetry.space_group_name_H-M   'P 1'
#
loop_
_entity.id
_entity.type
_entity.pdbx_description
1 polymer ?
#
loop_
_entity_poly.entity_id
_entity_poly.type
_entity_poly.pdbx_seq_one_letter_code
_entity_poly.pdbx_strand_id
1 'polypeptide(L)'
;MTIELIFLDGSVRPLQAVARGWVDTHRASTPFGWRCDLGEWSVVVPGARSGRRLLDVLTRVASERDVVLVPPAILTPHVAAARWTDGDSELDGALFGAPHRTIAPASRSDRWCGWLRALAALPPEDRERLGTISPAVDTVTPDDLPVARALDHLHSELNGEGWTIAAAAEALRDSPGLPAVAAAARAETLYVNALRDALRHDTARTIRE
;
A
#
# COMPACT_ATOMS: atom_id res chain seq x y z
N MET A 1 -12.68 -7.46 -18.65
CA MET A 1 -12.43 -6.54 -17.54
C MET A 1 -10.95 -6.21 -17.54
N THR A 2 -10.60 -4.95 -17.79
CA THR A 2 -9.19 -4.53 -17.80
C THR A 2 -8.79 -4.15 -16.38
N ILE A 3 -7.79 -4.83 -15.83
CA ILE A 3 -7.23 -4.50 -14.52
C ILE A 3 -6.00 -3.64 -14.77
N GLU A 4 -6.09 -2.37 -14.42
CA GLU A 4 -4.94 -1.47 -14.46
C GLU A 4 -4.48 -1.21 -13.02
N LEU A 5 -3.31 -1.74 -12.70
CA LEU A 5 -2.68 -1.54 -11.40
C LEU A 5 -1.95 -0.20 -11.41
N ILE A 6 -2.62 0.86 -10.97
CA ILE A 6 -1.95 2.15 -10.73
C ILE A 6 -1.35 2.14 -9.33
N PHE A 7 -0.04 2.10 -9.27
CA PHE A 7 0.70 2.35 -8.05
C PHE A 7 0.95 3.85 -7.92
N LEU A 8 0.44 4.42 -6.84
CA LEU A 8 0.66 5.82 -6.46
C LEU A 8 1.94 5.96 -5.65
N ASP A 9 3.02 5.28 -6.04
CA ASP A 9 4.32 5.67 -5.50
C ASP A 9 4.73 6.95 -6.23
N GLY A 10 5.23 7.94 -5.49
CA GLY A 10 5.64 9.22 -6.08
C GLY A 10 6.79 9.12 -7.10
N SER A 11 7.23 7.91 -7.46
CA SER A 11 8.42 7.60 -8.23
C SER A 11 8.19 7.47 -9.75
N VAL A 12 6.97 7.08 -10.19
CA VAL A 12 6.75 6.72 -11.60
C VAL A 12 6.15 7.88 -12.42
N ARG A 13 5.06 8.51 -11.96
CA ARG A 13 4.48 9.75 -12.55
C ARG A 13 3.61 10.48 -11.51
N PRO A 14 3.52 11.82 -11.54
CA PRO A 14 2.55 12.54 -10.70
C PRO A 14 1.13 12.03 -10.97
N LEU A 15 0.37 11.74 -9.91
CA LEU A 15 -1.01 11.23 -9.99
C LEU A 15 -1.90 12.08 -10.92
N GLN A 16 -1.69 13.40 -10.95
CA GLN A 16 -2.37 14.30 -11.88
C GLN A 16 -2.08 13.99 -13.35
N ALA A 17 -0.85 13.64 -13.71
CA ALA A 17 -0.49 13.33 -15.10
C ALA A 17 -1.14 12.02 -15.56
N VAL A 18 -1.20 11.02 -14.68
CA VAL A 18 -1.88 9.74 -14.95
C VAL A 18 -3.38 9.97 -15.15
N ALA A 19 -4.02 10.67 -14.21
CA ALA A 19 -5.45 10.99 -14.29
C ALA A 19 -5.80 11.78 -15.57
N ARG A 20 -4.95 12.74 -15.97
CA ARG A 20 -5.10 13.48 -17.23
C ARG A 20 -5.03 12.56 -18.44
N GLY A 21 -4.00 11.71 -18.51
CA GLY A 21 -3.88 10.73 -19.59
C GLY A 21 -5.10 9.82 -19.69
N TRP A 22 -5.59 9.31 -18.56
CA TRP A 22 -6.78 8.47 -18.50
C TRP A 22 -8.03 9.16 -19.03
N VAL A 23 -8.35 10.35 -18.51
CA VAL A 23 -9.52 11.12 -18.96
C VAL A 23 -9.41 11.43 -20.45
N ASP A 24 -8.22 11.78 -20.94
CA ASP A 24 -7.99 12.13 -22.33
C ASP A 24 -8.17 10.94 -23.27
N THR A 25 -7.55 9.80 -22.93
CA THR A 25 -7.67 8.56 -23.70
C THR A 25 -9.11 8.07 -23.73
N HIS A 26 -9.78 8.00 -22.58
CA HIS A 26 -11.11 7.38 -22.49
C HIS A 26 -12.22 8.28 -23.00
N ARG A 27 -12.07 9.61 -22.91
CA ARG A 27 -12.99 10.55 -23.57
C ARG A 27 -13.01 10.32 -25.08
N ALA A 28 -11.84 10.19 -25.71
CA ALA A 28 -11.71 9.99 -27.15
C ALA A 28 -12.34 8.67 -27.63
N SER A 29 -12.43 7.68 -26.75
CA SER A 29 -13.06 6.38 -27.03
C SER A 29 -14.58 6.36 -26.90
N THR A 30 -15.20 7.39 -26.32
CA THR A 30 -16.67 7.44 -26.19
C THR A 30 -17.32 8.12 -27.40
N PRO A 31 -18.43 7.59 -27.92
CA PRO A 31 -19.14 8.19 -29.05
C PRO A 31 -19.75 9.57 -28.74
N PHE A 32 -19.82 9.95 -27.46
CA PHE A 32 -20.51 11.15 -27.02
C PHE A 32 -19.60 12.29 -26.59
N GLY A 33 -18.28 12.08 -26.43
CA GLY A 33 -17.27 13.13 -26.20
C GLY A 33 -17.40 13.96 -24.90
N TRP A 34 -18.56 13.91 -24.23
CA TRP A 34 -18.88 14.56 -22.95
C TRP A 34 -18.78 13.60 -21.76
N ARG A 35 -18.55 12.30 -22.00
CA ARG A 35 -18.49 11.27 -20.95
C ARG A 35 -17.11 10.60 -20.96
N CYS A 36 -16.56 10.40 -19.78
CA CYS A 36 -15.40 9.54 -19.55
C CYS A 36 -15.87 8.37 -18.69
N ASP A 37 -16.04 7.20 -19.30
CA ASP A 37 -16.54 6.02 -18.61
C ASP A 37 -15.40 5.09 -18.19
N LEU A 38 -15.13 5.03 -16.89
CA LEU A 38 -14.17 4.12 -16.29
C LEU A 38 -14.87 3.01 -15.48
N GLY A 39 -16.20 2.86 -15.59
CA GLY A 39 -16.97 1.95 -14.73
C GLY A 39 -16.61 0.47 -14.86
N GLU A 40 -16.05 0.06 -15.99
CA GLU A 40 -15.57 -1.33 -16.22
C GLU A 40 -14.15 -1.58 -15.70
N TRP A 41 -13.47 -0.55 -15.21
CA TRP A 41 -12.10 -0.63 -14.73
C TRP A 41 -12.05 -0.84 -13.22
N SER A 42 -11.09 -1.65 -12.80
CA SER A 42 -10.73 -1.79 -11.39
C SER A 42 -9.31 -1.30 -11.17
N VAL A 43 -9.15 -0.37 -10.22
CA VAL A 43 -7.84 0.19 -9.84
C VAL A 43 -7.48 -0.29 -8.46
N VAL A 44 -6.32 -0.93 -8.35
CA VAL A 44 -5.79 -1.34 -7.05
C VAL A 44 -4.87 -0.26 -6.53
N VAL A 45 -5.20 0.31 -5.37
CA VAL A 45 -4.44 1.37 -4.70
C VAL A 45 -3.92 0.89 -3.34
N PRO A 46 -2.81 1.44 -2.82
CA PRO A 46 -2.22 1.01 -1.55
C PRO A 46 -3.18 1.04 -0.34
N GLY A 47 -4.13 1.98 -0.33
CA GLY A 47 -5.09 2.12 0.76
C GLY A 47 -6.24 3.06 0.42
N ALA A 48 -7.22 3.12 1.33
CA ALA A 48 -8.45 3.89 1.13
C ALA A 48 -8.19 5.40 0.93
N ARG A 49 -7.21 5.98 1.63
CA ARG A 49 -6.85 7.40 1.47
C ARG A 49 -6.29 7.69 0.07
N SER A 50 -5.40 6.83 -0.43
CA SER A 50 -4.87 6.92 -1.79
C SER A 50 -5.99 6.77 -2.83
N GLY A 51 -6.96 5.89 -2.56
CA GLY A 51 -8.18 5.74 -3.37
C GLY A 51 -9.04 7.01 -3.45
N ARG A 52 -9.31 7.64 -2.30
CA ARG A 52 -10.01 8.94 -2.25
C ARG A 52 -9.26 10.00 -3.03
N ARG A 53 -7.95 10.11 -2.81
CA ARG A 53 -7.08 11.07 -3.51
C ARG A 53 -7.10 10.86 -5.03
N LEU A 54 -7.08 9.61 -5.50
CA LEU A 54 -7.23 9.29 -6.92
C LEU A 54 -8.59 9.77 -7.46
N LEU A 55 -9.69 9.48 -6.77
CA LEU A 55 -11.03 9.92 -7.17
C LEU A 55 -11.15 11.44 -7.20
N ASP A 56 -10.58 12.14 -6.23
CA ASP A 56 -10.56 13.61 -6.18
C ASP A 56 -9.82 14.18 -7.40
N VAL A 57 -8.66 13.60 -7.73
CA VAL A 57 -7.87 14.03 -8.88
C VAL A 57 -8.59 13.74 -10.20
N LEU A 58 -9.17 12.53 -10.37
CA LEU A 58 -9.95 12.17 -11.56
C LEU A 58 -11.16 13.10 -11.73
N THR A 59 -11.90 13.37 -10.66
CA THR A 59 -13.09 14.24 -10.68
C THR A 59 -12.72 15.66 -11.04
N ARG A 60 -11.65 16.21 -10.45
CA ARG A 60 -11.15 17.54 -10.79
C ARG A 60 -10.73 17.62 -12.25
N VAL A 61 -9.97 16.64 -12.75
CA VAL A 61 -9.53 16.61 -14.15
C VAL A 61 -10.73 16.50 -15.10
N ALA A 62 -11.72 15.66 -14.79
CA ALA A 62 -12.94 15.55 -15.58
C ALA A 62 -13.70 16.88 -15.62
N SER A 63 -13.83 17.56 -14.48
CA SER A 63 -14.44 18.89 -14.39
C SER A 63 -13.67 19.95 -15.19
N GLU A 64 -12.33 19.95 -15.14
CA GLU A 64 -11.47 20.84 -15.95
C GLU A 64 -11.66 20.63 -17.46
N ARG A 65 -12.14 19.45 -17.87
CA ARG A 65 -12.39 19.08 -19.28
C ARG A 65 -13.85 19.10 -19.68
N ASP A 66 -14.73 19.55 -18.79
CA ASP A 66 -16.18 19.57 -19.01
C ASP A 66 -16.75 18.20 -19.43
N VAL A 67 -16.28 17.14 -18.76
CA VAL A 67 -16.77 15.77 -18.99
C VAL A 67 -17.35 15.16 -17.71
N VAL A 68 -18.40 14.36 -17.88
CA VAL A 68 -19.00 13.55 -16.83
C VAL A 68 -18.15 12.29 -16.64
N LEU A 69 -17.61 12.12 -15.43
CA LEU A 69 -16.85 10.94 -15.03
C LEU A 69 -17.77 9.85 -14.48
N VAL A 70 -17.66 8.63 -15.02
CA VAL A 70 -18.07 7.43 -14.32
C VAL A 70 -16.82 6.82 -13.70
N PRO A 71 -16.68 6.82 -12.36
CA PRO A 71 -15.43 6.44 -11.72
C PRO A 71 -15.19 4.93 -11.83
N PRO A 72 -13.91 4.49 -11.78
CA PRO A 72 -13.58 3.09 -11.71
C PRO A 72 -13.85 2.51 -10.31
N ALA A 73 -13.90 1.18 -10.21
CA ALA A 73 -13.89 0.51 -8.92
C ALA A 73 -12.50 0.68 -8.27
N ILE A 74 -12.46 1.19 -7.04
CA ILE A 74 -11.21 1.35 -6.28
C ILE A 74 -11.09 0.22 -5.27
N LEU A 75 -10.02 -0.56 -5.37
CA LEU A 75 -9.77 -1.72 -4.52
C LEU A 75 -8.45 -1.53 -3.78
N THR A 76 -8.35 -2.12 -2.59
CA THR A 76 -7.05 -2.34 -1.91
C THR A 76 -6.53 -3.73 -2.25
N PRO A 77 -5.21 -4.01 -2.17
CA PRO A 77 -4.63 -5.31 -2.52
C PRO A 77 -5.33 -6.52 -1.88
N HIS A 78 -5.76 -6.41 -0.62
CA HIS A 78 -6.50 -7.48 0.05
C HIS A 78 -7.89 -7.72 -0.56
N VAL A 79 -8.65 -6.66 -0.82
CA VAL A 79 -9.97 -6.75 -1.46
C VAL A 79 -9.85 -7.25 -2.90
N ALA A 80 -8.79 -6.84 -3.60
CA ALA A 80 -8.43 -7.38 -4.90
C ALA A 80 -8.20 -8.90 -4.81
N ALA A 81 -7.28 -9.34 -3.96
CA ALA A 81 -6.97 -10.77 -3.78
C ALA A 81 -8.21 -11.61 -3.41
N ALA A 82 -9.07 -11.10 -2.52
CA ALA A 82 -10.31 -11.79 -2.12
C ALA A 82 -11.35 -11.88 -3.25
N ARG A 83 -11.36 -10.94 -4.21
CA ARG A 83 -12.25 -10.97 -5.38
C ARG A 83 -11.72 -11.86 -6.51
N TRP A 84 -10.43 -12.19 -6.50
CA TRP A 84 -9.74 -12.89 -7.58
C TRP A 84 -9.15 -14.23 -7.13
N THR A 85 -9.94 -15.00 -6.37
CA THR A 85 -9.56 -16.31 -5.83
C THR A 85 -9.45 -17.45 -6.85
N ASP A 86 -9.79 -17.23 -8.13
CA ASP A 86 -9.65 -18.25 -9.18
C ASP A 86 -8.28 -18.15 -9.89
N GLY A 87 -7.23 -18.64 -9.22
CA GLY A 87 -6.04 -19.22 -9.86
C GLY A 87 -5.17 -18.34 -10.77
N ASP A 88 -5.41 -17.04 -10.88
CA ASP A 88 -4.72 -16.18 -11.84
C ASP A 88 -3.33 -15.74 -11.33
N SER A 89 -2.33 -16.61 -11.53
CA SER A 89 -0.98 -16.48 -10.95
C SER A 89 -0.23 -15.20 -11.40
N GLU A 90 -0.61 -14.62 -12.55
CA GLU A 90 -0.04 -13.36 -13.02
C GLU A 90 -0.43 -12.18 -12.12
N LEU A 91 -1.67 -12.19 -11.60
CA LEU A 91 -2.15 -11.16 -10.68
C LEU A 91 -1.47 -11.27 -9.32
N ASP A 92 -1.22 -12.49 -8.85
CA ASP A 92 -0.43 -12.76 -7.64
C ASP A 92 1.00 -12.21 -7.79
N GLY A 93 1.64 -12.45 -8.94
CA GLY A 93 2.95 -11.84 -9.25
C GLY A 93 2.90 -10.31 -9.29
N ALA A 94 1.85 -9.73 -9.86
CA ALA A 94 1.72 -8.28 -9.97
C ALA A 94 1.38 -7.59 -8.63
N LEU A 95 0.55 -8.22 -7.80
CA LEU A 95 0.14 -7.72 -6.48
C LEU A 95 1.23 -7.95 -5.43
N PHE A 96 1.89 -9.11 -5.44
CA PHE A 96 2.82 -9.54 -4.39
C PHE A 96 4.30 -9.49 -4.79
N GLY A 97 4.62 -9.39 -6.08
CA GLY A 97 5.98 -9.56 -6.61
C GLY A 97 6.88 -8.32 -6.58
N ALA A 98 6.38 -7.13 -6.24
CA ALA A 98 7.29 -6.00 -6.04
C ALA A 98 7.66 -5.82 -4.55
N PRO A 99 8.95 -5.57 -4.26
CA PRO A 99 9.52 -5.65 -2.91
C PRO A 99 9.00 -4.60 -1.91
N HIS A 100 8.28 -3.57 -2.36
CA HIS A 100 7.80 -2.46 -1.53
C HIS A 100 6.29 -2.22 -1.62
N ARG A 101 5.55 -3.14 -2.23
CA ARG A 101 4.11 -2.96 -2.43
C ARG A 101 3.38 -3.28 -1.13
N THR A 102 2.85 -2.24 -0.53
CA THR A 102 2.02 -2.26 0.66
C THR A 102 0.79 -3.10 0.43
N ILE A 103 0.92 -4.37 0.80
CA ILE A 103 -0.19 -5.26 1.02
C ILE A 103 -0.84 -4.77 2.31
N ALA A 104 -1.84 -3.89 2.22
CA ALA A 104 -2.63 -3.55 3.39
C ALA A 104 -3.23 -4.86 3.94
N PRO A 105 -2.88 -5.31 5.15
CA PRO A 105 -3.47 -6.53 5.67
C PRO A 105 -4.86 -6.24 6.22
N ALA A 106 -5.58 -7.34 6.38
CA ALA A 106 -6.82 -7.48 7.12
C ALA A 106 -6.78 -6.71 8.46
N SER A 107 -7.91 -6.11 8.84
CA SER A 107 -8.19 -5.48 10.15
C SER A 107 -7.11 -4.55 10.77
N ARG A 108 -7.43 -3.90 11.89
CA ARG A 108 -6.43 -3.16 12.68
C ARG A 108 -5.53 -4.12 13.47
N SER A 109 -6.10 -5.25 13.89
CA SER A 109 -5.41 -6.24 14.69
C SER A 109 -4.32 -6.96 13.90
N ASP A 110 -4.55 -7.30 12.63
CA ASP A 110 -3.54 -8.03 11.86
C ASP A 110 -2.36 -7.13 11.46
N ARG A 111 -2.62 -5.83 11.24
CA ARG A 111 -1.54 -4.82 11.12
C ARG A 111 -0.65 -4.81 12.36
N TRP A 112 -1.25 -4.74 13.55
CA TRP A 112 -0.50 -4.74 14.79
C TRP A 112 0.27 -6.03 15.01
N CYS A 113 -0.36 -7.18 14.77
CA CYS A 113 0.32 -8.48 14.82
C CYS A 113 1.50 -8.54 13.83
N GLY A 114 1.35 -8.02 12.62
CA GLY A 114 2.42 -7.91 11.63
C GLY A 114 3.58 -7.08 12.15
N TRP A 115 3.31 -5.90 12.73
CA TRP A 115 4.35 -5.03 13.29
C TRP A 115 5.07 -5.67 14.47
N LEU A 116 4.33 -6.34 15.36
CA LEU A 116 4.93 -7.04 16.49
C LEU A 116 5.85 -8.18 16.02
N ARG A 117 5.46 -8.94 14.99
CA ARG A 117 6.32 -9.95 14.36
C ARG A 117 7.56 -9.32 13.72
N ALA A 118 7.40 -8.17 13.07
CA ALA A 118 8.52 -7.45 12.47
C ALA A 118 9.52 -6.98 13.53
N LEU A 119 9.04 -6.41 14.64
CA LEU A 119 9.87 -5.98 15.76
C LEU A 119 10.61 -7.15 16.41
N ALA A 120 9.94 -8.30 16.59
CA ALA A 120 10.57 -9.51 17.11
C ALA A 120 11.67 -10.06 16.19
N ALA A 121 11.55 -9.85 14.87
CA ALA A 121 12.53 -10.28 13.88
C ALA A 121 13.65 -9.26 13.60
N LEU A 122 13.58 -8.06 14.19
CA LEU A 122 14.63 -7.06 14.04
C LEU A 122 15.88 -7.42 14.86
N PRO A 123 17.09 -7.10 14.35
CA PRO A 123 18.30 -7.16 15.15
C PRO A 123 18.20 -6.31 16.42
N PRO A 124 18.79 -6.74 17.55
CA PRO A 124 18.75 -6.00 18.82
C PRO A 124 19.19 -4.54 18.70
N GLU A 125 20.20 -4.24 17.88
CA GLU A 125 20.69 -2.88 17.66
C GLU A 125 19.65 -1.97 17.00
N ASP A 126 18.74 -2.51 16.18
CA ASP A 126 17.67 -1.75 15.54
C ASP A 126 16.47 -1.56 16.45
N ARG A 127 16.20 -2.57 17.27
CA ARG A 127 15.23 -2.50 18.35
C ARG A 127 15.58 -1.39 19.35
N GLU A 128 16.85 -1.30 19.75
CA GLU A 128 17.34 -0.23 20.62
C GLU A 128 17.18 1.15 19.97
N ARG A 129 17.51 1.27 18.68
CA ARG A 129 17.34 2.52 17.91
C ARG A 129 15.89 2.98 17.79
N LEU A 130 14.93 2.06 17.80
CA LEU A 130 13.50 2.35 17.83
C LEU A 130 12.97 2.66 19.24
N GLY A 131 13.83 2.66 20.25
CA GLY A 131 13.47 2.92 21.64
C GLY A 131 12.76 1.76 22.33
N THR A 132 12.88 0.53 21.82
CA THR A 132 12.42 -0.66 22.54
C THR A 132 13.47 -1.03 23.60
N ILE A 133 13.03 -1.26 24.84
CA ILE A 133 13.89 -1.33 26.04
C ILE A 133 14.55 -2.72 26.17
N SER A 134 14.14 -3.72 25.39
CA SER A 134 14.57 -5.11 25.60
C SER A 134 15.52 -5.63 24.50
N PRO A 135 16.85 -5.62 24.73
CA PRO A 135 17.83 -6.09 23.76
C PRO A 135 17.96 -7.62 23.68
N ALA A 136 17.15 -8.41 24.41
CA ALA A 136 17.52 -9.80 24.73
C ALA A 136 16.44 -10.86 24.56
N VAL A 137 15.30 -10.57 23.91
CA VAL A 137 14.24 -11.59 23.78
C VAL A 137 13.73 -11.69 22.35
N ASP A 138 13.84 -12.87 21.76
CA ASP A 138 13.22 -13.30 20.49
C ASP A 138 11.68 -13.35 20.57
N THR A 139 11.09 -12.75 21.60
CA THR A 139 9.65 -12.70 21.83
C THR A 139 9.16 -11.27 21.93
N VAL A 140 7.96 -11.04 21.42
CA VAL A 140 7.22 -9.78 21.60
C VAL A 140 7.03 -9.50 23.09
N THR A 141 7.42 -8.31 23.51
CA THR A 141 7.25 -7.80 24.88
C THR A 141 6.13 -6.77 24.92
N PRO A 142 5.54 -6.49 26.10
CA PRO A 142 4.56 -5.40 26.25
C PRO A 142 5.09 -4.03 25.79
N ASP A 143 6.41 -3.82 25.88
CA ASP A 143 7.08 -2.57 25.49
C ASP A 143 7.17 -2.39 23.96
N ASP A 144 6.98 -3.47 23.18
CA ASP A 144 6.97 -3.39 21.72
C ASP A 144 5.64 -2.85 21.17
N LEU A 145 4.55 -2.88 21.95
CA LEU A 145 3.22 -2.46 21.49
C LEU A 145 3.12 -0.95 21.18
N PRO A 146 3.64 -0.03 22.02
CA PRO A 146 3.70 1.39 21.66
C PRO A 146 4.49 1.65 20.37
N VAL A 147 5.62 0.96 20.18
CA VAL A 147 6.46 1.10 18.98
C VAL A 147 5.75 0.57 17.75
N ALA A 148 5.11 -0.60 17.84
CA ALA A 148 4.28 -1.15 16.76
C ALA A 148 3.14 -0.19 16.35
N ARG A 149 2.50 0.47 17.31
CA ARG A 149 1.47 1.49 17.03
C ARG A 149 2.03 2.73 16.37
N ALA A 150 3.21 3.20 16.79
CA ALA A 150 3.87 4.34 16.16
C ALA A 150 4.27 4.02 14.71
N LEU A 151 4.80 2.83 14.45
CA LEU A 151 5.12 2.36 13.10
C LEU A 151 3.87 2.18 12.24
N ASP A 152 2.78 1.61 12.76
CA ASP A 152 1.47 1.52 12.05
C ASP A 152 0.93 2.91 11.68
N HIS A 153 1.02 3.88 12.59
CA HIS A 153 0.59 5.25 12.33
C HIS A 153 1.46 5.93 11.27
N LEU A 154 2.80 5.87 11.41
CA LEU A 154 3.74 6.43 10.45
C LEU A 154 3.53 5.82 9.05
N HIS A 155 3.43 4.51 8.98
CA HIS A 155 3.19 3.78 7.74
C HIS A 155 1.85 4.19 7.10
N SER A 156 0.79 4.37 7.90
CA SER A 156 -0.52 4.83 7.42
C SER A 156 -0.48 6.25 6.86
N GLU A 157 0.23 7.17 7.52
CA GLU A 157 0.40 8.55 7.05
C GLU A 157 1.21 8.61 5.75
N LEU A 158 2.37 7.94 5.72
CA LEU A 158 3.22 7.91 4.53
C LEU A 158 2.52 7.26 3.33
N ASN A 159 1.83 6.13 3.53
CA ASN A 159 1.05 5.48 2.47
C ASN A 159 -0.10 6.35 1.97
N GLY A 160 -0.69 7.15 2.87
CA GLY A 160 -1.68 8.16 2.51
C GLY A 160 -1.15 9.16 1.49
N GLU A 161 0.15 9.42 1.50
CA GLU A 161 0.85 10.30 0.59
C GLU A 161 1.58 9.58 -0.55
N GLY A 162 1.53 8.24 -0.61
CA GLY A 162 2.19 7.43 -1.63
C GLY A 162 3.67 7.12 -1.33
N TRP A 163 4.08 7.21 -0.06
CA TRP A 163 5.44 6.93 0.39
C TRP A 163 5.48 5.68 1.25
N THR A 164 6.58 4.93 1.17
CA THR A 164 6.94 3.90 2.15
C THR A 164 7.92 4.49 3.17
N ILE A 165 8.07 3.86 4.33
CA ILE A 165 9.10 4.22 5.30
C ILE A 165 10.49 4.05 4.67
N ALA A 166 10.71 3.01 3.87
CA ALA A 166 11.95 2.81 3.14
C ALA A 166 12.26 3.94 2.14
N ALA A 167 11.27 4.40 1.37
CA ALA A 167 11.45 5.51 0.44
C ALA A 167 11.71 6.83 1.18
N ALA A 168 11.02 7.06 2.30
CA ALA A 168 11.27 8.22 3.16
C ALA A 168 12.67 8.17 3.78
N ALA A 169 13.14 6.99 4.19
CA ALA A 169 14.48 6.78 4.74
C ALA A 169 15.58 7.12 3.72
N GLU A 170 15.42 6.66 2.49
CA GLU A 170 16.37 6.97 1.40
C GLU A 170 16.39 8.47 1.09
N ALA A 171 15.22 9.12 1.06
CA ALA A 171 15.13 10.57 0.83
C ALA A 171 15.79 11.40 1.96
N LEU A 172 15.84 10.85 3.18
CA LEU A 172 16.43 11.48 4.36
C LEU A 172 17.85 10.99 4.66
N ARG A 173 18.50 10.28 3.73
CA ARG A 173 19.79 9.60 3.96
C ARG A 173 20.95 10.51 4.38
N ASP A 174 20.82 11.81 4.15
CA ASP A 174 21.82 12.83 4.47
C ASP A 174 21.41 13.70 5.69
N SER A 175 20.31 13.38 6.36
CA SER A 175 19.77 14.15 7.49
C SER A 175 20.17 13.59 8.87
N PRO A 176 20.40 14.44 9.88
CA PRO A 176 20.61 13.98 11.26
C PRO A 176 19.35 13.29 11.79
N GLY A 177 19.46 12.01 12.22
CA GLY A 177 18.32 11.16 12.64
C GLY A 177 18.26 9.77 11.97
N LEU A 178 19.18 9.50 11.04
CA LEU A 178 19.26 8.30 10.21
C LEU A 178 19.13 6.93 10.89
N PRO A 179 19.73 6.67 12.06
CA PRO A 179 19.74 5.30 12.59
C PRO A 179 18.34 4.75 12.90
N ALA A 180 17.46 5.58 13.49
CA ALA A 180 16.09 5.19 13.81
C ALA A 180 15.23 5.05 12.55
N VAL A 181 15.43 5.94 11.56
CA VAL A 181 14.70 5.90 10.29
C VAL A 181 15.09 4.67 9.47
N ALA A 182 16.38 4.32 9.44
CA ALA A 182 16.87 3.10 8.79
C ALA A 182 16.37 1.82 9.51
N ALA A 183 16.31 1.84 10.84
CA ALA A 183 15.71 0.75 11.61
C ALA A 183 14.20 0.60 11.30
N ALA A 184 13.46 1.72 11.21
CA ALA A 184 12.05 1.72 10.83
C ALA A 184 11.82 1.19 9.40
N ALA A 185 12.71 1.52 8.45
CA ALA A 185 12.65 1.00 7.09
C ALA A 185 12.89 -0.53 7.02
N ARG A 186 13.82 -1.05 7.83
CA ARG A 186 14.01 -2.50 7.98
C ARG A 186 12.81 -3.16 8.65
N ALA A 187 12.24 -2.53 9.67
CA ALA A 187 11.01 -2.98 10.32
C ALA A 187 9.86 -3.08 9.30
N GLU A 188 9.70 -2.08 8.43
CA GLU A 188 8.69 -2.09 7.37
C GLU A 188 8.87 -3.26 6.40
N THR A 189 10.12 -3.57 6.01
CA THR A 189 10.42 -4.70 5.13
C THR A 189 10.01 -6.03 5.78
N LEU A 190 10.35 -6.22 7.06
CA LEU A 190 9.96 -7.41 7.82
C LEU A 190 8.44 -7.49 8.03
N TYR A 191 7.79 -6.35 8.27
CA TYR A 191 6.34 -6.24 8.37
C TYR A 191 5.64 -6.69 7.09
N VAL A 192 6.06 -6.16 5.92
CA VAL A 192 5.50 -6.55 4.62
C VAL A 192 5.64 -8.06 4.38
N ASN A 193 6.79 -8.64 4.74
CA ASN A 193 6.99 -10.09 4.63
C ASN A 193 6.06 -10.88 5.55
N ALA A 194 5.96 -10.48 6.83
CA ALA A 194 5.08 -11.12 7.81
C ALA A 194 3.60 -11.10 7.39
N LEU A 195 3.16 -10.03 6.73
CA LEU A 195 1.81 -9.92 6.19
C LEU A 195 1.59 -10.77 4.94
N ARG A 196 2.57 -10.79 4.04
CA ARG A 196 2.51 -11.63 2.83
C ARG A 196 2.37 -13.10 3.24
N ASP A 197 3.11 -13.52 4.25
CA ASP A 197 3.02 -14.89 4.78
C ASP A 197 1.66 -15.14 5.43
N ALA A 198 1.15 -14.23 6.26
CA ALA A 198 -0.17 -14.38 6.88
C ALA A 198 -1.29 -14.52 5.83
N LEU A 199 -1.28 -13.69 4.79
CA LEU A 199 -2.28 -13.72 3.73
C LEU A 199 -2.20 -15.00 2.89
N ARG A 200 -1.01 -15.50 2.59
CA ARG A 200 -0.85 -16.80 1.91
C ARG A 200 -1.49 -17.95 2.71
N HIS A 201 -1.34 -17.93 4.03
CA HIS A 201 -1.93 -18.95 4.90
C HIS A 201 -3.47 -18.83 4.96
N ASP A 202 -4.02 -17.62 5.05
CA ASP A 202 -5.47 -17.41 5.07
C ASP A 202 -6.15 -17.76 3.74
N THR A 203 -5.54 -17.41 2.60
CA THR A 203 -6.05 -17.79 1.28
C THR A 203 -6.00 -19.31 1.09
N ALA A 204 -4.90 -19.97 1.51
CA ALA A 204 -4.80 -21.42 1.43
C ALA A 204 -5.82 -22.16 2.32
N ARG A 205 -6.24 -21.56 3.43
CA ARG A 205 -7.33 -22.09 4.27
C ARG A 205 -8.68 -21.92 3.59
N THR A 206 -8.97 -20.73 3.07
CA THR A 206 -10.25 -20.42 2.42
C THR A 206 -10.51 -21.26 1.17
N ILE A 207 -9.48 -21.65 0.42
CA ILE A 207 -9.62 -22.51 -0.77
C ILE A 207 -9.94 -23.98 -0.40
N ARG A 208 -9.64 -24.41 0.82
CA ARG A 208 -9.84 -25.81 1.27
C ARG A 208 -11.19 -26.05 1.97
N GLU A 209 -11.89 -24.99 2.33
CA GLU A 209 -13.21 -25.02 2.96
C GLU A 209 -14.33 -24.83 1.91
#